data_AF-A0A953HDT7-F1
#
_entry.id   AF-A0A953HDT7-F1
#
_cell.length_a   1.000
_cell.length_b   1.000
_cell.length_c   1.000
_cell.angle_alpha   90.00
_cell.angle_beta   90.00
_cell.angle_gamma   90.00
#
_symmetry.space_group_name_H-M   'P 1'
#
loop_
_entity.id
_entity.type
_entity.pdbx_description
1 polymer ?
#
loop_
_entity_poly.entity_id
_entity_poly.type
_entity_poly.pdbx_seq_one_letter_code
_entity_poly.pdbx_strand_id
1 'polypeptide(L)'
;MKLICIGRNYQAHAQELNNAVPAAPIIFFKPGSCINPGPRMQLNPHLGAVHYECELILKVHEPLPLHRKISSVREICKEWSLGIDFTAREIQDMLKEKRLPWELAKGFDQSAVIGKWLPIPEKHLYDHSFTFLKNGKEVQRGHLSRMIFNLEQMVNYCTGYFSVEAGDILFTGTPEGVGRIAAGDLMEGVLMGEQVIRMEVE
;
A
#
# COMPACT_ATOMS: atom_id res chain seq x y z
N MET A 1 -4.51 9.47 13.00
CA MET A 1 -3.87 8.98 11.78
C MET A 1 -4.39 7.59 11.47
N LYS A 2 -4.93 7.41 10.27
CA LYS A 2 -5.32 6.11 9.70
C LYS A 2 -4.53 5.87 8.41
N LEU A 3 -4.29 4.59 8.12
CA LEU A 3 -3.75 4.17 6.83
C LEU A 3 -4.94 3.73 5.98
N ILE A 4 -5.15 4.39 4.85
CA ILE A 4 -6.27 4.16 3.93
C ILE A 4 -5.75 3.32 2.78
N CYS A 5 -6.15 2.06 2.68
CA CYS A 5 -5.56 1.10 1.75
C CYS A 5 -6.56 0.68 0.68
N ILE A 6 -6.10 0.65 -0.58
CA ILE A 6 -6.91 0.23 -1.73
C ILE A 6 -6.50 -1.17 -2.18
N GLY A 7 -7.42 -2.12 -2.05
CA GLY A 7 -7.26 -3.47 -2.59
C GLY A 7 -7.49 -3.53 -4.10
N ARG A 8 -6.68 -4.36 -4.78
CA ARG A 8 -6.86 -4.73 -6.21
C ARG A 8 -6.83 -3.55 -7.18
N ASN A 9 -5.91 -2.62 -6.99
CA ASN A 9 -5.80 -1.45 -7.86
C ASN A 9 -4.91 -1.66 -9.11
N TYR A 10 -4.40 -2.86 -9.35
CA TYR A 10 -3.64 -3.22 -10.55
C TYR A 10 -4.27 -4.45 -11.21
N GLN A 11 -4.50 -4.39 -12.52
CA GLN A 11 -5.21 -5.44 -13.25
C GLN A 11 -4.49 -6.79 -13.20
N ALA A 12 -3.17 -6.80 -13.38
CA ALA A 12 -2.36 -8.01 -13.36
C ALA A 12 -2.37 -8.67 -11.97
N HIS A 13 -2.35 -7.89 -10.90
CA HIS A 13 -2.49 -8.41 -9.53
C HIS A 13 -3.88 -9.00 -9.25
N ALA A 14 -4.95 -8.37 -9.76
CA ALA A 14 -6.30 -8.93 -9.66
C ALA A 14 -6.38 -10.30 -10.36
N GLN A 15 -5.76 -10.43 -11.54
CA GLN A 15 -5.70 -11.68 -12.31
C GLN A 15 -4.82 -12.75 -11.63
N GLU A 16 -3.66 -12.38 -11.08
CA GLU A 16 -2.74 -13.27 -10.34
C GLU A 16 -3.45 -14.05 -9.22
N LEU A 17 -4.39 -13.39 -8.55
CA LEU A 17 -5.16 -13.96 -7.44
C LEU A 17 -6.57 -14.46 -7.86
N ASN A 18 -6.81 -14.70 -9.16
CA ASN A 18 -8.08 -15.16 -9.73
C ASN A 18 -9.31 -14.32 -9.31
N ASN A 19 -9.13 -13.00 -9.19
CA ASN A 19 -10.19 -12.08 -8.81
C ASN A 19 -10.71 -11.30 -10.03
N ALA A 20 -12.01 -10.99 -10.02
CA ALA A 20 -12.58 -10.04 -10.97
C ALA A 20 -12.02 -8.62 -10.74
N VAL A 21 -11.86 -7.86 -11.82
CA VAL A 21 -11.58 -6.42 -11.74
C VAL A 21 -12.74 -5.75 -11.00
N PRO A 22 -12.48 -5.04 -9.89
CA PRO A 22 -13.54 -4.44 -9.10
C PRO A 22 -14.20 -3.27 -9.83
N ALA A 23 -15.52 -3.12 -9.66
CA ALA A 23 -16.27 -2.00 -10.24
C ALA A 23 -16.09 -0.68 -9.45
N ALA A 24 -15.63 -0.77 -8.21
CA ALA A 24 -15.32 0.36 -7.33
C ALA A 24 -14.13 0.00 -6.41
N PRO A 25 -13.38 0.99 -5.90
CA PRO A 25 -12.25 0.73 -5.01
C PRO A 25 -12.64 -0.11 -3.79
N ILE A 26 -11.89 -1.18 -3.52
CA ILE A 26 -12.01 -1.94 -2.27
C ILE A 26 -11.18 -1.22 -1.22
N ILE A 27 -11.83 -0.70 -0.19
CA ILE A 27 -11.15 0.05 0.87
C ILE A 27 -11.10 -0.79 2.15
N PHE A 28 -9.94 -0.76 2.81
CA PHE A 28 -9.80 -1.16 4.20
C PHE A 28 -8.84 -0.20 4.91
N PHE A 29 -8.80 -0.28 6.25
CA PHE A 29 -7.92 0.53 7.05
C PHE A 29 -6.89 -0.31 7.78
N LYS A 30 -5.71 0.27 8.00
CA LYS A 30 -4.81 -0.17 9.07
C LYS A 30 -4.73 0.89 10.17
N PRO A 31 -4.63 0.48 11.44
CA PRO A 31 -4.43 1.42 12.55
C PRO A 31 -3.01 2.01 12.50
N GLY A 32 -2.82 3.25 12.97
CA GLY A 32 -1.49 3.86 13.03
C GLY A 32 -0.47 3.08 13.86
N SER A 33 -0.93 2.27 14.83
CA SER A 33 -0.08 1.41 15.67
C SER A 33 0.60 0.27 14.91
N CYS A 34 0.11 -0.10 13.71
CA CYS A 34 0.71 -1.19 12.93
C CYS A 34 1.97 -0.77 12.15
N ILE A 35 2.31 0.51 12.15
CA ILE A 35 3.49 1.01 11.42
C ILE A 35 4.75 0.44 12.06
N ASN A 36 5.59 -0.18 11.24
CA ASN A 36 6.87 -0.69 11.65
C ASN A 36 7.78 0.47 12.10
N PRO A 37 8.31 0.46 13.33
CA PRO A 37 9.03 1.61 13.89
C PRO A 37 10.48 1.72 13.41
N GLY A 38 11.00 0.74 12.67
CA GLY A 38 12.43 0.69 12.36
C GLY A 38 12.81 -0.12 11.13
N PRO A 39 14.12 -0.38 10.94
CA PRO A 39 14.66 -1.06 9.76
C PRO A 39 14.50 -2.58 9.82
N ARG A 40 13.84 -3.12 10.85
CA ARG A 40 13.65 -4.55 11.09
C ARG A 40 12.18 -4.83 11.29
N MET A 41 11.70 -5.96 10.78
CA MET A 41 10.36 -6.48 11.02
C MET A 41 10.48 -7.83 11.72
N GLN A 42 9.78 -8.00 12.85
CA GLN A 42 9.71 -9.29 13.55
C GLN A 42 8.55 -10.13 13.02
N LEU A 43 8.84 -11.35 12.58
CA LEU A 43 7.81 -12.31 12.18
C LEU A 43 7.08 -12.86 13.40
N ASN A 44 5.76 -12.71 13.39
CA ASN A 44 4.90 -13.37 14.35
C ASN A 44 4.51 -14.77 13.83
N PRO A 45 4.92 -15.86 14.50
CA PRO A 45 4.63 -17.23 14.05
C PRO A 45 3.14 -17.55 14.02
N HIS A 46 2.29 -16.81 14.75
CA HIS A 46 0.85 -16.99 14.74
C HIS A 46 0.16 -16.48 13.46
N LEU A 47 0.87 -15.72 12.61
CA LEU A 47 0.29 -15.15 11.37
C LEU A 47 0.34 -16.11 10.17
N GLY A 48 1.02 -17.25 10.28
CA GLY A 48 1.24 -18.15 9.14
C GLY A 48 2.11 -17.48 8.06
N ALA A 49 1.78 -17.70 6.78
CA ALA A 49 2.48 -17.06 5.67
C ALA A 49 2.16 -15.56 5.58
N VAL A 50 3.16 -14.72 5.89
CA VAL A 50 3.10 -13.26 5.65
C VAL A 50 3.63 -12.94 4.26
N HIS A 51 2.85 -12.20 3.48
CA HIS A 51 3.19 -11.75 2.14
C HIS A 51 3.53 -10.26 2.12
N TYR A 52 4.53 -9.88 1.33
CA TYR A 52 4.78 -8.48 0.99
C TYR A 52 3.83 -8.03 -0.12
N GLU A 53 3.39 -6.78 -0.04
CA GLU A 53 2.66 -6.05 -1.08
C GLU A 53 3.27 -4.64 -1.13
N CYS A 54 4.21 -4.40 -2.04
CA CYS A 54 4.80 -3.06 -2.19
C CYS A 54 3.83 -2.13 -2.93
N GLU A 55 3.59 -0.96 -2.37
CA GLU A 55 2.64 0.02 -2.90
C GLU A 55 3.26 1.41 -2.96
N LEU A 56 2.84 2.23 -3.92
CA LEU A 56 3.05 3.67 -3.81
C LEU A 56 2.18 4.19 -2.66
N ILE A 57 2.75 5.06 -1.82
CA ILE A 57 2.03 5.70 -0.73
C ILE A 57 2.10 7.22 -0.82
N LEU A 58 1.05 7.88 -0.36
CA LEU A 58 0.95 9.35 -0.31
C LEU A 58 0.71 9.80 1.13
N LYS A 59 1.38 10.87 1.53
CA LYS A 59 1.12 11.53 2.81
C LYS A 59 0.13 12.67 2.61
N VAL A 60 -0.93 12.69 3.41
CA VAL A 60 -1.90 13.78 3.40
C VAL A 60 -1.38 14.93 4.26
N HIS A 61 -1.26 16.11 3.67
CA HIS A 61 -0.86 17.35 4.32
C HIS A 61 -2.05 18.25 4.61
N GLU A 62 -3.01 18.33 3.68
CA GLU A 62 -4.22 19.16 3.84
C GLU A 62 -5.44 18.25 4.06
N PRO A 63 -6.25 18.50 5.10
CA PRO A 63 -7.42 17.67 5.37
C PRO A 63 -8.51 17.88 4.31
N LEU A 64 -9.28 16.83 4.06
CA LEU A 64 -10.37 16.81 3.10
C LEU A 64 -11.66 16.34 3.80
N PRO A 65 -12.64 17.23 4.04
CA PRO A 65 -13.91 16.86 4.65
C PRO A 65 -14.73 15.94 3.74
N LEU A 66 -15.74 15.30 4.33
CA LEU A 66 -16.69 14.44 3.63
C LEU A 66 -17.30 15.17 2.41
N HIS A 67 -17.46 14.44 1.31
CA HIS A 67 -17.98 14.85 0.01
C HIS A 67 -17.16 15.90 -0.75
N ARG A 68 -16.06 16.42 -0.19
CA ARG A 68 -15.16 17.30 -0.94
C ARG A 68 -14.35 16.46 -1.92
N LYS A 69 -14.31 16.95 -3.17
CA LYS A 69 -13.54 16.34 -4.25
C LYS A 69 -12.30 17.16 -4.55
N ILE A 70 -11.29 16.49 -5.06
CA ILE A 70 -10.06 17.06 -5.61
C ILE A 70 -9.99 16.77 -7.11
N SER A 71 -9.35 17.69 -7.82
CA SER A 71 -8.98 17.57 -9.23
C SER A 71 -7.54 17.10 -9.41
N SER A 72 -6.70 17.26 -8.38
CA SER A 72 -5.32 16.80 -8.34
C SER A 72 -4.99 16.30 -6.93
N VAL A 73 -4.31 15.16 -6.83
CA VAL A 73 -3.81 14.64 -5.54
C VAL A 73 -2.87 15.63 -4.84
N ARG A 74 -2.23 16.51 -5.62
CA ARG A 74 -1.32 17.55 -5.11
C ARG A 74 -2.02 18.65 -4.31
N GLU A 75 -3.35 18.77 -4.41
CA GLU A 75 -4.12 19.68 -3.57
C GLU A 75 -4.01 19.31 -2.08
N ILE A 76 -3.79 18.03 -1.77
CA ILE A 76 -3.76 17.52 -0.40
C ILE A 76 -2.47 16.77 -0.05
N CYS A 77 -1.69 16.29 -1.03
CA CYS A 77 -0.45 15.55 -0.79
C CYS A 77 0.74 16.28 -1.44
N LYS A 78 1.83 16.46 -0.70
CA LYS A 78 3.08 17.07 -1.18
C LYS A 78 4.20 16.05 -1.37
N GLU A 79 4.08 14.90 -0.71
CA GLU A 79 5.11 13.87 -0.62
C GLU A 79 4.52 12.49 -0.91
N TRP A 80 5.33 11.64 -1.52
CA TRP A 80 5.04 10.24 -1.78
C TRP A 80 6.23 9.37 -1.39
N SER A 81 6.00 8.07 -1.26
CA SER A 81 7.06 7.08 -1.06
C SER A 81 6.57 5.72 -1.54
N LEU A 82 7.30 4.68 -1.17
CA LEU A 82 6.78 3.32 -1.17
C LEU A 82 6.40 2.92 0.25
N GLY A 83 5.40 2.07 0.35
CA GLY A 83 5.08 1.34 1.57
C GLY A 83 5.04 -0.15 1.30
N ILE A 84 5.06 -0.93 2.37
CA ILE A 84 4.77 -2.37 2.31
C ILE A 84 3.50 -2.62 3.11
N ASP A 85 2.49 -3.15 2.45
CA ASP A 85 1.28 -3.69 3.06
C ASP A 85 1.47 -5.19 3.32
N PHE A 86 2.04 -5.52 4.47
CA PHE A 86 2.16 -6.92 4.85
C PHE A 86 0.79 -7.53 5.13
N THR A 87 0.61 -8.74 4.60
CA THR A 87 -0.65 -9.46 4.64
C THR A 87 -0.43 -10.87 5.16
N ALA A 88 -1.09 -11.24 6.25
CA ALA A 88 -1.16 -12.64 6.68
C ALA A 88 -2.14 -13.39 5.76
N ARG A 89 -1.62 -14.01 4.70
CA ARG A 89 -2.42 -14.44 3.54
C ARG A 89 -3.44 -15.51 3.91
N GLU A 90 -3.02 -16.51 4.67
CA GLU A 90 -3.89 -17.61 5.11
C GLU A 90 -5.06 -17.11 5.97
N ILE A 91 -4.77 -16.17 6.88
CA ILE A 91 -5.80 -15.51 7.69
C ILE A 91 -6.76 -14.73 6.78
N GLN A 92 -6.24 -13.97 5.81
CA GLN A 92 -7.07 -13.20 4.87
C GLN A 92 -8.02 -14.09 4.07
N ASP A 93 -7.54 -15.23 3.57
CA ASP A 93 -8.36 -16.14 2.77
C ASP A 93 -9.48 -16.78 3.60
N MET A 94 -9.18 -17.18 4.84
CA MET A 94 -10.21 -17.65 5.79
C MET A 94 -11.27 -16.57 6.08
N LEU A 95 -10.85 -15.31 6.26
CA LEU A 95 -11.76 -14.20 6.52
C LEU A 95 -12.63 -13.91 5.29
N LYS A 96 -12.05 -13.93 4.08
CA LYS A 96 -12.79 -13.75 2.83
C LYS A 96 -13.84 -14.83 2.60
N GLU A 97 -13.50 -16.10 2.83
CA GLU A 97 -14.44 -17.23 2.71
C GLU A 97 -15.66 -17.03 3.62
N LYS A 98 -15.43 -16.53 4.84
CA LYS A 98 -16.46 -16.27 5.84
C LYS A 98 -17.09 -14.87 5.75
N ARG A 99 -16.66 -14.04 4.79
CA ARG A 99 -17.08 -12.63 4.63
C ARG A 99 -16.87 -11.79 5.89
N LEU A 100 -15.77 -12.03 6.59
CA LEU A 100 -15.38 -11.35 7.82
C LEU A 100 -14.45 -10.15 7.55
N PRO A 101 -14.38 -9.20 8.49
CA PRO A 101 -13.44 -8.07 8.44
C PRO A 101 -11.97 -8.51 8.38
N TRP A 102 -11.09 -7.70 7.76
CA TRP A 102 -9.70 -8.07 7.40
C TRP A 102 -8.63 -7.65 8.41
N GLU A 103 -9.00 -7.04 9.53
CA GLU A 103 -8.10 -6.40 10.49
C GLU A 103 -7.08 -7.39 11.06
N LEU A 104 -7.44 -8.66 11.28
CA LEU A 104 -6.49 -9.66 11.73
C LEU A 104 -5.43 -10.02 10.67
N ALA A 105 -5.76 -9.87 9.39
CA ALA A 105 -4.86 -10.17 8.29
C ALA A 105 -4.08 -8.96 7.78
N LYS A 106 -4.55 -7.74 8.04
CA LYS A 106 -4.01 -6.49 7.49
C LYS A 106 -3.57 -5.49 8.57
N GLY A 107 -4.02 -5.60 9.81
CA GLY A 107 -3.82 -4.58 10.86
C GLY A 107 -2.96 -5.04 12.04
N PHE A 108 -2.26 -6.17 11.93
CA PHE A 108 -1.34 -6.67 12.96
C PHE A 108 -0.11 -5.76 13.11
N ASP A 109 0.59 -5.84 14.25
CA ASP A 109 1.77 -5.02 14.52
C ASP A 109 2.85 -5.18 13.44
N GLN A 110 3.49 -4.07 13.05
CA GLN A 110 4.50 -4.03 11.98
C GLN A 110 3.99 -4.42 10.58
N SER A 111 2.67 -4.50 10.38
CA SER A 111 2.08 -4.84 9.06
C SER A 111 2.15 -3.72 8.02
N ALA A 112 2.63 -2.53 8.38
CA ALA A 112 2.83 -1.42 7.45
C ALA A 112 4.25 -0.87 7.54
N VAL A 113 4.92 -0.73 6.40
CA VAL A 113 6.22 -0.04 6.30
C VAL A 113 6.02 1.25 5.52
N ILE A 114 6.71 2.31 5.94
CA ILE A 114 6.71 3.62 5.28
C ILE A 114 8.15 3.94 4.89
N GLY A 115 8.41 4.09 3.60
CA GLY A 115 9.72 4.48 3.10
C GLY A 115 10.04 5.95 3.34
N LYS A 116 11.27 6.33 2.99
CA LYS A 116 11.71 7.73 2.94
C LYS A 116 10.80 8.53 2.00
N TRP A 117 10.21 9.62 2.51
CA TRP A 117 9.37 10.51 1.73
C TRP A 117 10.20 11.26 0.68
N LEU A 118 9.66 11.33 -0.54
CA LEU A 118 10.16 12.11 -1.65
C LEU A 118 9.10 13.16 -2.05
N PRO A 119 9.49 14.31 -2.62
CA PRO A 119 8.52 15.24 -3.17
C PRO A 119 7.78 14.61 -4.35
N ILE A 120 6.48 14.89 -4.48
CA ILE A 120 5.72 14.48 -5.67
C ILE A 120 6.22 15.27 -6.89
N PRO A 121 6.43 14.65 -8.06
CA PRO A 121 6.77 15.33 -9.31
C PRO A 121 5.71 16.34 -9.76
N GLU A 122 6.14 17.49 -10.30
CA GLU A 122 5.23 18.55 -10.77
C GLU A 122 4.50 18.21 -12.07
N LYS A 123 5.12 17.39 -12.92
CA LYS A 123 4.61 16.99 -14.23
C LYS A 123 4.78 15.48 -14.39
N HIS A 124 4.02 14.90 -15.32
CA HIS A 124 4.18 13.50 -15.70
C HIS A 124 4.04 12.51 -14.53
N LEU A 125 3.22 12.85 -13.53
CA LEU A 125 3.04 12.05 -12.31
C LEU A 125 2.78 10.57 -12.62
N TYR A 126 1.92 10.30 -13.60
CA TYR A 126 1.51 8.95 -13.98
C TYR A 126 2.51 8.19 -14.88
N ASP A 127 3.60 8.84 -15.31
CA ASP A 127 4.66 8.24 -16.13
C ASP A 127 5.78 7.60 -15.27
N HIS A 128 5.64 7.67 -13.94
CA HIS A 128 6.62 7.10 -13.03
C HIS A 128 6.35 5.62 -12.73
N SER A 129 7.44 4.93 -12.38
CA SER A 129 7.45 3.54 -11.92
C SER A 129 8.26 3.38 -10.64
N PHE A 130 8.07 2.25 -9.99
CA PHE A 130 8.84 1.81 -8.84
C PHE A 130 9.18 0.32 -8.95
N THR A 131 10.23 -0.09 -8.26
CA THR A 131 10.63 -1.49 -8.17
C THR A 131 10.76 -1.92 -6.72
N PHE A 132 10.51 -3.19 -6.48
CA PHE A 132 10.65 -3.82 -5.19
C PHE A 132 11.50 -5.07 -5.33
N LEU A 133 12.47 -5.20 -4.45
CA LEU A 133 13.46 -6.27 -4.45
C LEU A 133 13.38 -7.05 -3.15
N LYS A 134 13.60 -8.34 -3.29
CA LYS A 134 13.80 -9.29 -2.20
C LYS A 134 15.16 -9.92 -2.37
N ASN A 135 16.05 -9.75 -1.40
CA ASN A 135 17.43 -10.27 -1.42
C ASN A 135 18.17 -9.88 -2.72
N GLY A 136 18.04 -8.61 -3.13
CA GLY A 136 18.66 -8.09 -4.36
C GLY A 136 18.01 -8.54 -5.68
N LYS A 137 16.94 -9.35 -5.65
CA LYS A 137 16.19 -9.76 -6.85
C LYS A 137 14.90 -8.97 -6.97
N GLU A 138 14.65 -8.36 -8.12
CA GLU A 138 13.37 -7.72 -8.43
C GLU A 138 12.23 -8.74 -8.36
N VAL A 139 11.22 -8.44 -7.53
CA VAL A 139 10.04 -9.27 -7.32
C VAL A 139 8.74 -8.55 -7.68
N GLN A 140 8.71 -7.22 -7.62
CA GLN A 140 7.58 -6.42 -8.12
C GLN A 140 8.05 -5.19 -8.87
N ARG A 141 7.27 -4.77 -9.86
CA ARG A 141 7.43 -3.51 -10.58
C ARG A 141 6.07 -2.87 -10.80
N GLY A 142 5.87 -1.68 -10.24
CA GLY A 142 4.66 -0.90 -10.42
C GLY A 142 4.87 0.24 -11.40
N HIS A 143 3.83 0.56 -12.17
CA HIS A 143 3.78 1.75 -13.01
C HIS A 143 2.46 2.46 -12.77
N LEU A 144 2.48 3.76 -12.47
CA LEU A 144 1.28 4.47 -12.02
C LEU A 144 0.16 4.49 -13.07
N SER A 145 0.49 4.58 -14.36
CA SER A 145 -0.49 4.47 -15.44
C SER A 145 -1.23 3.12 -15.52
N ARG A 146 -0.77 2.08 -14.81
CA ARG A 146 -1.42 0.76 -14.74
C ARG A 146 -2.43 0.64 -13.59
N MET A 147 -2.60 1.68 -12.79
CA MET A 147 -3.64 1.71 -11.77
C MET A 147 -5.04 1.66 -12.41
N ILE A 148 -5.94 0.84 -11.86
CA ILE A 148 -7.33 0.74 -12.30
C ILE A 148 -8.09 2.02 -11.92
N PHE A 149 -7.88 2.47 -10.68
CA PHE A 149 -8.35 3.75 -10.17
C PHE A 149 -7.14 4.64 -9.91
N ASN A 150 -7.09 5.80 -10.56
CA ASN A 150 -6.03 6.77 -10.34
C ASN A 150 -6.14 7.43 -8.95
N LEU A 151 -5.13 8.22 -8.58
CA LEU A 151 -5.00 8.76 -7.23
C LEU A 151 -6.18 9.68 -6.86
N GLU A 152 -6.63 10.53 -7.78
CA GLU A 152 -7.79 11.39 -7.56
C GLU A 152 -9.08 10.60 -7.42
N GLN A 153 -9.31 9.58 -8.26
CA GLN A 153 -10.48 8.71 -8.19
C GLN A 153 -10.56 7.99 -6.84
N MET A 154 -9.43 7.48 -6.34
CA MET A 154 -9.38 6.82 -5.05
C MET A 154 -9.73 7.77 -3.91
N VAL A 155 -9.11 8.97 -3.87
CA VAL A 155 -9.38 9.97 -2.82
C VAL A 155 -10.85 10.43 -2.88
N ASN A 156 -11.35 10.76 -4.07
CA ASN A 156 -12.73 11.21 -4.26
C ASN A 156 -13.75 10.12 -3.90
N TYR A 157 -13.42 8.85 -4.11
CA TYR A 157 -14.25 7.73 -3.67
C TYR A 157 -14.22 7.60 -2.14
N CYS A 158 -13.05 7.70 -1.52
CA CYS A 158 -12.90 7.69 -0.06
C CYS A 158 -13.72 8.79 0.63
N THR A 159 -13.65 10.03 0.12
CA THR A 159 -14.38 11.17 0.71
C THR A 159 -15.89 11.08 0.54
N GLY A 160 -16.40 10.15 -0.27
CA GLY A 160 -17.81 9.80 -0.28
C GLY A 160 -18.30 9.18 1.04
N TYR A 161 -17.41 8.59 1.84
CA TYR A 161 -17.75 7.79 3.02
C TYR A 161 -17.10 8.30 4.32
N PHE A 162 -15.90 8.85 4.26
CA PHE A 162 -15.18 9.33 5.45
C PHE A 162 -14.26 10.51 5.13
N SER A 163 -14.00 11.37 6.12
CA SER A 163 -13.01 12.45 5.95
C SER A 163 -11.59 11.90 5.87
N VAL A 164 -10.72 12.64 5.19
CA VAL A 164 -9.28 12.39 5.16
C VAL A 164 -8.61 13.48 5.98
N GLU A 165 -7.82 13.09 6.97
CA GLU A 165 -7.21 14.03 7.90
C GLU A 165 -5.74 14.28 7.54
N ALA A 166 -5.22 15.44 7.93
CA ALA A 166 -3.79 15.68 7.83
C ALA A 166 -3.01 14.63 8.65
N GLY A 167 -1.96 14.07 8.04
CA GLY A 167 -1.17 12.98 8.58
C GLY A 167 -1.67 11.58 8.23
N ASP A 168 -2.86 11.42 7.65
CA ASP A 168 -3.26 10.13 7.09
C ASP A 168 -2.34 9.72 5.91
N ILE A 169 -2.25 8.41 5.68
CA ILE A 169 -1.42 7.84 4.62
C ILE A 169 -2.29 7.01 3.69
N LEU A 170 -2.17 7.27 2.39
CA LEU A 170 -2.91 6.56 1.35
C LEU A 170 -2.02 5.47 0.77
N PHE A 171 -2.46 4.23 0.86
CA PHE A 171 -1.89 3.04 0.25
C PHE A 171 -2.66 2.73 -1.03
N THR A 172 -1.94 2.67 -2.15
CA THR A 172 -2.55 2.79 -3.49
C THR A 172 -2.82 1.47 -4.19
N GLY A 173 -2.57 0.34 -3.53
CA GLY A 173 -2.62 -1.00 -4.09
C GLY A 173 -1.28 -1.46 -4.63
N THR A 174 -1.08 -2.78 -4.65
CA THR A 174 0.14 -3.44 -5.11
C THR A 174 0.00 -3.97 -6.55
N PRO A 175 1.08 -3.95 -7.36
CA PRO A 175 1.14 -4.67 -8.63
C PRO A 175 1.33 -6.18 -8.41
N GLU A 176 1.42 -6.94 -9.50
CA GLU A 176 1.70 -8.37 -9.48
C GLU A 176 3.03 -8.73 -8.78
N GLY A 177 3.20 -10.00 -8.43
CA GLY A 177 4.45 -10.52 -7.86
C GLY A 177 4.49 -10.51 -6.33
N VAL A 178 3.32 -10.49 -5.69
CA VAL A 178 3.21 -10.64 -4.23
C VAL A 178 3.81 -11.97 -3.80
N GLY A 179 4.48 -11.99 -2.65
CA GLY A 179 5.22 -13.19 -2.25
C GLY A 179 5.48 -13.26 -0.77
N ARG A 180 5.80 -14.47 -0.30
CA ARG A 180 6.07 -14.73 1.11
C ARG A 180 7.42 -14.14 1.56
N ILE A 181 7.45 -13.62 2.79
CA ILE A 181 8.69 -13.29 3.51
C ILE A 181 9.08 -14.41 4.50
N ALA A 182 10.36 -14.47 4.81
CA ALA A 182 10.98 -15.37 5.78
C ALA A 182 12.06 -14.61 6.56
N ALA A 183 12.40 -15.10 7.75
CA ALA A 183 13.49 -14.56 8.54
C ALA A 183 14.80 -14.57 7.74
N GLY A 184 15.56 -13.49 7.81
CA GLY A 184 16.77 -13.22 7.04
C GLY A 184 16.53 -12.54 5.68
N ASP A 185 15.28 -12.36 5.25
CA ASP A 185 14.99 -11.64 4.00
C ASP A 185 15.32 -10.14 4.13
N LEU A 186 15.96 -9.58 3.10
CA LEU A 186 16.16 -8.16 2.90
C LEU A 186 15.15 -7.64 1.87
N MET A 187 14.33 -6.67 2.27
CA MET A 187 13.32 -6.03 1.46
C MET A 187 13.76 -4.62 1.08
N GLU A 188 13.73 -4.29 -0.22
CA GLU A 188 14.23 -3.02 -0.75
C GLU A 188 13.25 -2.43 -1.74
N GLY A 189 12.98 -1.13 -1.64
CA GLY A 189 12.06 -0.42 -2.53
C GLY A 189 12.75 0.79 -3.15
N VAL A 190 12.64 0.92 -4.46
CA VAL A 190 13.25 1.99 -5.24
C VAL A 190 12.16 2.79 -5.96
N LEU A 191 12.14 4.10 -5.73
CA LEU A 191 11.23 5.05 -6.36
C LEU A 191 12.05 6.21 -6.93
N MET A 192 11.81 6.56 -8.19
CA MET A 192 12.57 7.61 -8.89
C MET A 192 14.11 7.40 -8.86
N GLY A 193 14.57 6.15 -8.85
CA GLY A 193 15.99 5.83 -8.76
C GLY A 193 16.60 5.98 -7.36
N GLU A 194 15.83 6.41 -6.36
CA GLU A 194 16.25 6.44 -4.96
C GLU A 194 15.75 5.21 -4.21
N GLN A 195 16.63 4.58 -3.42
CA GLN A 195 16.23 3.56 -2.46
C GLN A 195 15.50 4.23 -1.29
N VAL A 196 14.18 4.03 -1.21
CA VAL A 196 13.30 4.61 -0.18
C VAL A 196 12.94 3.62 0.92
N ILE A 197 13.05 2.31 0.64
CA ILE A 197 12.88 1.25 1.63
C ILE A 197 14.14 0.39 1.68
N ARG A 198 14.59 0.10 2.90
CA ARG A 198 15.53 -0.98 3.23
C ARG A 198 15.12 -1.57 4.57
N MET A 199 14.69 -2.84 4.58
CA MET A 199 14.20 -3.47 5.80
C MET A 199 14.61 -4.96 5.85
N GLU A 200 15.07 -5.39 7.01
CA GLU A 200 15.41 -6.79 7.29
C GLU A 200 14.25 -7.48 8.02
N VAL A 201 13.96 -8.73 7.66
CA VAL A 201 12.96 -9.57 8.32
C VAL A 201 13.67 -10.47 9.33
N GLU A 202 13.22 -10.48 10.58
CA GLU A 202 13.77 -11.27 11.70
C GLU A 202 12.76 -12.28 12.24
#